data_AF-A0A2S8UGL3-F1
#
_entry.id   AF-A0A2S8UGL3-F1
#
_cell.length_a   1.000
_cell.length_b   1.000
_cell.length_c   1.000
_cell.angle_alpha   90.00
_cell.angle_beta   90.00
_cell.angle_gamma   90.00
#
_symmetry.space_group_name_H-M   'P 1'
#
loop_
_entity.id
_entity.type
_entity.pdbx_description
1 polymer ?
#
loop_
_entity_poly.entity_id
_entity_poly.type
_entity_poly.pdbx_seq_one_letter_code
_entity_poly.pdbx_strand_id
1 'polypeptide(L)'
;MTSIAVESSLTFVYETLIDLASNADRQAARAAQLDDTRASSALFVLADELRVMATVVKEADPVPAAFDLLDAGRVQVATAALRLDAAERGAADEA
;
A
#
# COMPACT_ATOMS: atom_id res chain seq x y z
N MET A 1 25.28 3.77 27.12
CA MET A 1 25.16 3.07 25.83
C MET A 1 23.74 2.53 25.73
N THR A 2 22.82 3.30 25.15
CA THR A 2 21.42 2.92 24.93
C THR A 2 20.93 3.71 23.73
N SER A 3 21.33 3.31 22.52
CA SER A 3 20.94 4.02 21.30
C SER A 3 20.81 3.13 20.06
N ILE A 4 20.75 1.80 20.21
CA ILE A 4 20.65 0.86 19.06
C ILE A 4 19.22 0.31 18.91
N ALA A 5 18.38 0.34 19.95
CA ALA A 5 17.05 -0.27 19.91
C ALA A 5 15.94 0.64 19.37
N VAL A 6 16.14 1.97 19.34
CA VAL A 6 15.08 2.95 18.99
C VAL A 6 15.15 3.42 17.53
N GLU A 7 16.27 3.22 16.83
CA GLU A 7 16.34 3.29 15.35
C GLU A 7 15.47 2.20 14.67
N SER A 8 14.97 1.21 15.43
CA SER A 8 14.45 -0.08 14.94
C SER A 8 12.97 -0.07 14.53
N SER A 9 12.09 0.65 15.22
CA SER A 9 10.64 0.58 14.98
C SER A 9 10.09 1.69 14.08
N LEU A 10 10.62 2.91 14.19
CA LEU A 10 10.21 4.04 13.34
C LEU A 10 10.56 3.79 11.88
N THR A 11 11.81 3.38 11.65
CA THR A 11 12.32 3.02 10.33
C THR A 11 11.48 1.90 9.72
N PHE A 12 11.12 0.89 10.51
CA PHE A 12 10.29 -0.22 10.04
C PHE A 12 8.88 0.22 9.62
N VAL A 13 8.19 1.05 10.41
CA VAL A 13 6.85 1.52 10.06
C VAL A 13 6.89 2.42 8.82
N TYR A 14 7.87 3.32 8.74
CA TYR A 14 8.12 4.14 7.55
C TYR A 14 8.33 3.28 6.30
N GLU A 15 9.24 2.32 6.35
CA GLU A 15 9.54 1.42 5.23
C GLU A 15 8.30 0.62 4.83
N THR A 16 7.56 0.09 5.81
CA THR A 16 6.34 -0.68 5.56
C THR A 16 5.27 0.15 4.84
N LEU A 17 5.08 1.42 5.24
CA LEU A 17 4.15 2.33 4.58
C LEU A 17 4.57 2.60 3.12
N ILE A 18 5.86 2.83 2.87
CA ILE A 18 6.39 3.07 1.51
C ILE A 18 6.28 1.82 0.62
N ASP A 19 6.59 0.65 1.16
CA ASP A 19 6.47 -0.62 0.44
C ASP A 19 5.01 -0.91 0.08
N LEU A 20 4.10 -0.66 1.01
CA LEU A 20 2.67 -0.82 0.78
C LEU A 20 2.14 0.18 -0.26
N ALA A 21 2.59 1.44 -0.22
CA ALA A 21 2.26 2.44 -1.23
C ALA A 21 2.74 2.01 -2.62
N SER A 22 3.97 1.49 -2.71
CA SER A 22 4.54 0.98 -3.96
C SER A 22 3.81 -0.25 -4.48
N ASN A 23 3.25 -1.08 -3.58
CA ASN A 23 2.37 -2.18 -3.98
C ASN A 23 1.01 -1.65 -4.47
N ALA A 24 0.40 -0.69 -3.78
CA ALA A 24 -0.85 -0.07 -4.19
C ALA A 24 -0.73 0.55 -5.59
N ASP A 25 0.34 1.29 -5.89
CA ASP A 25 0.63 1.81 -7.24
C ASP A 25 0.69 0.71 -8.30
N ARG A 26 1.37 -0.40 -8.01
CA ARG A 26 1.45 -1.53 -8.94
C ARG A 26 0.08 -2.11 -9.22
N GLN A 27 -0.75 -2.30 -8.19
CA GLN A 27 -2.12 -2.76 -8.37
C GLN A 27 -2.99 -1.71 -9.10
N ALA A 28 -2.75 -0.41 -8.88
CA ALA A 28 -3.45 0.65 -9.58
C ALA A 28 -3.14 0.64 -11.08
N ALA A 29 -1.87 0.43 -11.44
CA ALA A 29 -1.44 0.28 -12.83
C ALA A 29 -2.05 -0.96 -13.49
N ARG A 30 -2.06 -2.11 -12.79
CA ARG A 30 -2.72 -3.33 -13.26
C ARG A 30 -4.22 -3.12 -13.47
N ALA A 31 -4.91 -2.48 -12.52
CA ALA A 31 -6.32 -2.16 -12.66
C ALA A 31 -6.60 -1.28 -13.89
N ALA A 32 -5.74 -0.29 -14.16
CA ALA A 32 -5.85 0.53 -15.36
C ALA A 32 -5.66 -0.27 -16.67
N GLN A 33 -4.76 -1.26 -16.68
CA GLN A 33 -4.56 -2.15 -17.83
C GLN A 33 -5.77 -3.06 -18.12
N LEU A 34 -6.61 -3.29 -17.10
CA LEU A 34 -7.87 -4.04 -17.21
C LEU A 34 -9.09 -3.11 -17.34
N ASP A 35 -8.88 -1.84 -17.68
CA ASP A 35 -9.91 -0.80 -17.80
C ASP A 35 -10.75 -0.54 -16.53
N ASP A 36 -10.32 -1.06 -15.37
CA ASP A 36 -10.94 -0.79 -14.07
C ASP A 36 -10.44 0.53 -13.48
N THR A 37 -10.88 1.62 -14.10
CA THR A 37 -10.50 2.99 -13.73
C THR A 37 -10.86 3.31 -12.28
N ARG A 38 -11.98 2.79 -11.79
CA ARG A 38 -12.44 3.04 -10.41
C ARG A 38 -11.49 2.41 -9.40
N ALA A 39 -11.12 1.15 -9.58
CA ALA A 39 -10.16 0.50 -8.70
C ALA A 39 -8.77 1.13 -8.82
N SER A 40 -8.36 1.51 -10.03
CA SER A 40 -7.09 2.22 -10.25
C SER A 40 -7.01 3.51 -9.45
N SER A 41 -8.02 4.39 -9.57
CA SER A 41 -8.05 5.65 -8.81
C SER A 41 -8.08 5.44 -7.30
N ALA A 42 -8.86 4.46 -6.81
CA ALA A 42 -8.92 4.17 -5.38
C ALA A 42 -7.56 3.70 -4.82
N LEU A 43 -6.85 2.84 -5.55
CA LEU A 43 -5.53 2.36 -5.16
C LEU A 43 -4.45 3.46 -5.23
N PHE A 44 -4.55 4.37 -6.20
CA PHE A 44 -3.68 5.55 -6.25
C PHE A 44 -3.88 6.47 -5.03
N VAL A 45 -5.13 6.73 -4.65
CA VAL A 45 -5.43 7.53 -3.44
C VAL A 45 -4.87 6.86 -2.20
N LEU A 46 -5.07 5.54 -2.04
CA LEU A 46 -4.48 4.79 -0.93
C LEU A 46 -2.95 4.89 -0.92
N ALA A 47 -2.31 4.79 -2.08
CA ALA A 47 -0.85 4.92 -2.18
C ALA A 47 -0.36 6.30 -1.75
N ASP A 48 -1.10 7.37 -2.08
CA ASP A 48 -0.78 8.73 -1.65
C ASP A 48 -0.96 8.89 -0.13
N GLU A 49 -2.08 8.41 0.43
CA GLU A 49 -2.33 8.42 1.88
C GLU A 49 -1.22 7.72 2.66
N LEU A 50 -0.74 6.57 2.15
CA LEU A 50 0.37 5.82 2.73
C LEU A 50 1.69 6.60 2.70
N ARG A 51 1.99 7.33 1.62
CA ARG A 51 3.19 8.17 1.51
C ARG A 51 3.14 9.39 2.42
N VAL A 52 1.96 10.02 2.52
CA VAL A 52 1.73 11.12 3.45
C VAL A 52 1.97 10.64 4.87
N MET A 53 1.40 9.50 5.26
CA MET A 53 1.62 8.92 6.58
C MET A 53 3.07 8.50 6.81
N ALA A 54 3.76 7.95 5.79
CA ALA A 54 5.17 7.63 5.89
C ALA A 54 6.01 8.87 6.20
N THR A 55 5.70 10.00 5.55
CA THR A 55 6.37 11.28 5.83
C THR A 55 6.14 11.72 7.28
N VAL A 56 4.92 11.58 7.79
CA VAL A 56 4.59 11.88 9.19
C VAL A 56 5.40 11.00 10.15
N VAL A 57 5.47 9.69 9.90
CA VAL A 57 6.21 8.72 10.74
C VAL A 57 7.74 8.91 10.64
N LYS A 58 8.23 9.44 9.52
CA LYS A 58 9.65 9.77 9.37
C LYS A 58 10.07 10.96 10.24
N GLU A 59 9.15 11.90 10.44
CA GLU A 59 9.40 13.14 11.19
C GLU A 59 9.00 13.05 12.66
N ALA A 60 8.15 12.10 13.05
CA ALA A 60 7.62 11.93 14.40
C ALA A 60 7.32 10.46 14.73
N ASP A 61 7.14 10.16 16.02
CA ASP A 61 6.72 8.83 16.46
C ASP A 61 5.39 8.40 15.79
N PRO A 62 5.17 7.09 15.55
CA PRO A 62 4.05 6.61 14.78
C PRO A 62 2.80 6.76 15.63
N VAL A 63 1.85 7.52 15.11
CA VAL A 63 0.54 7.69 15.74
C VAL A 63 -0.33 6.45 15.50
N PRO A 64 -1.34 6.17 16.34
CA PRO A 64 -2.27 5.06 16.14
C PRO A 64 -2.85 5.00 14.72
N ALA A 65 -3.14 6.16 14.12
CA ALA A 65 -3.63 6.27 12.74
C ALA A 65 -2.69 5.66 11.68
N ALA A 66 -1.37 5.61 11.93
CA ALA A 66 -0.42 4.97 11.03
C ALA A 66 -0.61 3.44 11.02
N PHE A 67 -0.87 2.85 12.18
CA PHE A 67 -1.15 1.41 12.29
C PHE A 67 -2.52 1.06 11.72
N ASP A 68 -3.55 1.88 11.99
CA ASP A 68 -4.88 1.70 11.40
C ASP A 68 -4.83 1.76 9.87
N LEU A 69 -4.05 2.71 9.32
CA LEU A 69 -3.83 2.83 7.88
C LEU A 69 -3.06 1.63 7.32
N LEU A 70 -2.05 1.12 8.03
CA LEU A 70 -1.34 -0.09 7.62
C LEU A 70 -2.28 -1.30 7.56
N ASP A 71 -3.10 -1.51 8.57
CA ASP A 71 -4.02 -2.66 8.62
C ASP A 71 -5.08 -2.55 7.52
N ALA A 72 -5.72 -1.40 7.38
CA ALA A 72 -6.70 -1.16 6.32
C ALA A 72 -6.07 -1.26 4.92
N GLY A 73 -4.92 -0.63 4.72
CA GLY A 73 -4.20 -0.61 3.45
C GLY A 73 -3.74 -2.00 3.02
N ARG A 74 -3.24 -2.82 3.95
CA ARG A 74 -2.83 -4.21 3.66
C ARG A 74 -4.00 -5.04 3.16
N VAL A 75 -5.16 -4.94 3.81
CA VAL A 75 -6.36 -5.67 3.39
C VAL A 75 -6.82 -5.20 2.01
N GLN A 76 -6.86 -3.89 1.77
CA GLN A 76 -7.28 -3.34 0.48
C GLN A 76 -6.36 -3.75 -0.66
N VAL A 77 -5.04 -3.61 -0.50
CA VAL A 77 -4.05 -3.98 -1.53
C VAL A 77 -4.08 -5.48 -1.79
N ALA A 78 -4.14 -6.32 -0.76
CA ALA A 78 -4.21 -7.78 -0.93
C ALA A 78 -5.50 -8.21 -1.65
N THR A 79 -6.64 -7.61 -1.28
CA THR A 79 -7.94 -7.89 -1.93
C THR A 79 -7.91 -7.47 -3.40
N ALA A 80 -7.34 -6.30 -3.69
CA ALA A 80 -7.17 -5.83 -5.06
C ALA A 80 -6.29 -6.78 -5.87
N ALA A 81 -5.14 -7.19 -5.33
CA ALA A 81 -4.23 -8.11 -6.01
C ALA A 81 -4.92 -9.44 -6.36
N LEU A 82 -5.61 -10.08 -5.40
CA LEU A 82 -6.32 -11.34 -5.65
C LEU A 82 -7.42 -11.19 -6.72
N ARG A 83 -8.16 -10.08 -6.71
CA ARG A 83 -9.20 -9.81 -7.68
C ARG A 83 -8.63 -9.58 -9.09
N LEU A 84 -7.54 -8.83 -9.19
CA LEU A 84 -6.85 -8.56 -10.46
C LEU A 84 -6.22 -9.85 -11.01
N ASP A 85 -5.59 -10.67 -10.17
CA ASP A 85 -5.07 -11.99 -10.56
C ASP A 85 -6.17 -12.92 -11.10
N ALA A 86 -7.39 -12.83 -10.58
CA ALA A 86 -8.53 -13.58 -11.08
C ALA A 86 -9.01 -13.04 -12.45
N ALA A 87 -9.08 -11.72 -12.60
CA ALA A 87 -9.48 -11.07 -13.84
C ALA A 87 -8.49 -11.32 -14.99
N GLU A 88 -7.19 -11.24 -14.72
CA GLU A 88 -6.14 -11.52 -15.71
C GLU A 88 -6.17 -12.98 -16.20
N ARG A 89 -6.44 -13.93 -15.29
CA ARG A 89 -6.61 -15.34 -15.67
C ARG A 89 -7.85 -15.56 -16.53
N GLY A 90 -8.98 -14.94 -16.17
CA GLY A 90 -10.20 -15.01 -16.99
C GLY A 90 -10.00 -14.42 -18.38
N ALA A 91 -9.32 -13.27 -18.49
CA ALA A 91 -9.00 -12.64 -19.77
C ALA A 91 -8.04 -13.49 -20.63
N ALA A 92 -7.11 -14.21 -20.01
CA ALA A 92 -6.17 -15.10 -20.71
C ALA A 92 -6.86 -16.35 -21.27
N ASP A 93 -7.89 -16.87 -20.60
CA ASP A 93 -8.67 -18.01 -21.09
C ASP A 93 -9.60 -17.65 -22.27
N GLU A 94 -9.89 -16.37 -22.47
CA GLU A 94 -10.75 -15.84 -23.54
C GLU A 94 -9.99 -15.41 -24.81
N ALA A 95 -8.65 -15.36 -24.77
CA ALA A 95 -7.77 -14.90 -25.86
C ALA A 95 -7.21 -16.03 -26.73
#